data_AF-A0A7S1AVN2-F1
#
_entry.id   AF-A0A7S1AVN2-F1
#
_cell.length_a   1.000
_cell.length_b   1.000
_cell.length_c   1.000
_cell.angle_alpha   90.00
_cell.angle_beta   90.00
_cell.angle_gamma   90.00
#
_symmetry.space_group_name_H-M   'P 1'
#
loop_
_entity.id
_entity.type
_entity.pdbx_description
1 polymer ?
#
loop_
_entity_poly.entity_id
_entity_poly.type
_entity_poly.pdbx_seq_one_letter_code
_entity_poly.pdbx_strand_id
1 'polypeptide(L)'
;AMVNKSPWLLSLPRVVIHSSENSGYVFRKQPVRGCLSTLEAVAEALVALEGDRGQLLKAALLAPFHQMVALQCTYVQDVEDKNALPEPPILRPFVFETMPQKLLPGA
;
A
#
# COMPACT_ATOMS: atom_id res chain seq x y z
N ALA A 1 20.37 -10.73 8.98
CA ALA A 1 21.47 -9.74 8.90
C ALA A 1 22.56 -10.09 7.85
N MET A 2 22.47 -11.20 7.10
CA MET A 2 23.49 -11.61 6.12
C MET A 2 23.60 -10.66 4.91
N VAL A 3 22.46 -10.24 4.35
CA VAL A 3 22.42 -9.32 3.19
C VAL A 3 23.05 -7.97 3.53
N ASN A 4 22.65 -7.36 4.66
CA ASN A 4 23.13 -6.03 5.07
C ASN A 4 24.64 -5.98 5.42
N LYS A 5 25.31 -7.13 5.52
CA LYS A 5 26.73 -7.24 5.88
C LYS A 5 27.64 -7.66 4.73
N SER A 6 27.08 -7.98 3.56
CA SER A 6 27.85 -8.41 2.40
C SER A 6 27.87 -7.32 1.32
N PRO A 7 29.02 -6.64 1.10
CA PRO A 7 29.15 -5.64 0.04
C PRO A 7 28.78 -6.19 -1.34
N TRP A 8 29.10 -7.46 -1.60
CA TRP A 8 28.74 -8.12 -2.85
C TRP A 8 27.22 -8.23 -3.02
N LEU A 9 26.48 -8.68 -2.00
CA LEU A 9 25.02 -8.76 -2.07
C LEU A 9 24.37 -7.37 -2.21
N LEU A 10 24.96 -6.34 -1.59
CA LEU A 10 24.48 -4.97 -1.71
C LEU A 10 24.72 -4.37 -3.09
N SER A 11 25.71 -4.86 -3.84
CA SER A 11 26.00 -4.43 -5.21
C SER A 11 25.08 -5.02 -6.28
N LEU A 12 24.28 -6.03 -5.95
CA LEU A 12 23.39 -6.67 -6.92
C LEU A 12 22.23 -5.72 -7.30
N PRO A 13 21.84 -5.69 -8.58
CA PRO A 13 20.64 -4.97 -9.02
C PRO A 13 19.41 -5.44 -8.22
N ARG A 14 18.63 -4.48 -7.72
CA ARG A 14 17.43 -4.75 -6.94
C ARG A 14 16.21 -4.40 -7.76
N VAL A 15 15.31 -5.36 -7.91
CA VAL A 15 13.98 -5.14 -8.49
C VAL A 15 12.97 -5.11 -7.35
N VAL A 16 12.12 -4.09 -7.36
CA VAL A 16 11.06 -3.92 -6.37
C VAL A 16 9.73 -3.99 -7.11
N ILE A 17 8.84 -4.83 -6.60
CA ILE A 17 7.45 -4.90 -7.06
C ILE A 17 6.67 -3.87 -6.25
N HIS A 18 6.13 -2.87 -6.94
CA HIS A 18 5.27 -1.87 -6.34
C HIS A 18 3.81 -2.30 -6.48
N SER A 19 3.08 -2.32 -5.37
CA SER A 19 1.63 -2.42 -5.42
C SER A 19 1.00 -1.05 -5.31
N SER A 20 -0.09 -0.84 -6.06
CA SER A 20 -0.96 0.32 -5.92
C SER A 20 -1.94 0.20 -4.74
N GLU A 21 -2.10 -1.00 -4.20
CA GLU A 21 -3.06 -1.33 -3.15
C GLU A 21 -2.36 -1.72 -1.84
N ASN A 22 -3.08 -1.62 -0.74
CA ASN A 22 -2.60 -2.16 0.53
C ASN A 22 -2.88 -3.66 0.60
N SER A 23 -2.11 -4.35 1.43
CA SER A 23 -2.33 -5.78 1.66
C SER A 23 -3.75 -6.03 2.19
N GLY A 24 -4.46 -6.96 1.56
CA GLY A 24 -5.76 -7.47 1.99
C GLY A 24 -5.69 -8.30 3.28
N TYR A 25 -4.51 -8.48 3.88
CA TYR A 25 -4.32 -9.14 5.17
C TYR A 25 -4.72 -8.22 6.34
N VAL A 26 -5.99 -7.80 6.38
CA VAL A 26 -6.52 -6.68 7.21
C VAL A 26 -6.19 -6.78 8.71
N PHE A 27 -6.27 -7.97 9.30
CA PHE A 27 -6.04 -8.16 10.74
C PHE A 27 -4.54 -8.24 11.12
N ARG A 28 -3.63 -8.22 10.15
CA ARG A 28 -2.17 -8.16 10.36
C ARG A 28 -1.59 -6.87 9.79
N LYS A 29 -0.93 -6.10 10.66
CA LYS A 29 -0.25 -4.87 10.27
C LYS A 29 1.00 -5.17 9.46
N GLN A 30 1.12 -4.55 8.29
CA GLN A 30 2.33 -4.62 7.47
C GLN A 30 3.43 -3.70 8.03
N PRO A 31 4.72 -4.03 7.84
CA PRO A 31 5.83 -3.24 8.39
C PRO A 31 5.89 -1.80 7.84
N VAL A 32 5.60 -1.63 6.55
CA VAL A 32 5.56 -0.34 5.86
C VAL A 32 4.41 -0.30 4.86
N ARG A 33 3.99 0.91 4.47
CA ARG A 33 2.97 1.10 3.43
C ARG A 33 3.43 0.48 2.10
N GLY A 34 2.51 -0.17 1.39
CA GLY A 34 2.80 -0.85 0.13
C GLY A 34 3.54 -2.19 0.31
N CYS A 35 3.79 -2.64 1.55
CA CYS A 35 4.17 -4.03 1.78
C CYS A 35 3.00 -4.96 1.50
N LEU A 36 3.33 -6.04 0.80
CA LEU A 36 2.43 -7.12 0.48
C LEU A 36 2.83 -8.38 1.23
N SER A 37 1.86 -9.27 1.45
CA SER A 37 2.18 -10.65 1.80
C SER A 37 2.92 -11.34 0.64
N THR A 38 3.60 -12.46 0.93
CA THR A 38 4.29 -13.24 -0.10
C THR A 38 3.37 -13.62 -1.26
N LEU A 39 2.12 -13.99 -0.97
CA LEU A 39 1.14 -14.38 -1.99
C LEU A 39 0.76 -13.20 -2.89
N GLU A 40 0.46 -12.05 -2.30
CA GLU A 40 0.14 -10.84 -3.05
C GLU A 40 1.33 -10.36 -3.89
N ALA A 41 2.55 -10.43 -3.35
CA ALA A 41 3.76 -10.09 -4.09
C ALA A 41 3.98 -11.01 -5.31
N VAL A 42 3.67 -12.31 -5.17
CA VAL A 42 3.68 -13.25 -6.31
C VAL A 42 2.60 -12.89 -7.32
N ALA A 43 1.40 -12.52 -6.86
CA ALA A 43 0.31 -12.12 -7.75
C ALA A 43 0.67 -10.87 -8.58
N GLU A 44 1.31 -9.86 -7.98
CA GLU A 44 1.85 -8.70 -8.71
C GLU A 44 3.02 -9.08 -9.64
N ALA A 45 3.88 -10.01 -9.23
CA ALA A 45 4.96 -10.50 -10.09
C ALA A 45 4.40 -11.13 -11.38
N LEU A 46 3.32 -11.92 -11.27
CA LEU A 46 2.68 -12.54 -12.43
C LEU A 46 2.05 -11.51 -13.37
N VAL A 47 1.52 -10.40 -12.84
CA VAL A 47 1.07 -9.28 -13.69
C VAL A 47 2.21 -8.75 -14.55
N ALA A 48 3.41 -8.62 -13.98
CA ALA A 48 4.58 -8.11 -14.71
C ALA A 48 5.19 -9.12 -15.70
N LEU A 49 5.07 -10.42 -15.43
CA LEU A 49 5.79 -11.47 -16.17
C LEU A 49 4.95 -12.21 -17.22
N GLU A 50 3.63 -12.30 -17.05
CA GLU A 50 2.77 -13.19 -17.85
C GLU A 50 1.97 -12.48 -18.96
N GLY A 51 2.30 -11.21 -19.24
CA GLY A 51 1.63 -10.39 -20.26
C GLY A 51 0.12 -10.30 -20.03
N ASP A 52 -0.67 -10.52 -21.08
CA ASP A 52 -2.13 -10.41 -21.06
C ASP A 52 -2.81 -11.32 -20.04
N ARG A 53 -2.16 -12.44 -19.67
CA ARG A 53 -2.70 -13.40 -18.69
C ARG A 53 -2.44 -12.99 -17.24
N GLY A 54 -1.52 -12.06 -17.01
CA GLY A 54 -1.06 -11.72 -15.66
C GLY A 54 -2.18 -11.22 -14.75
N GLN A 55 -3.09 -10.38 -15.26
CA GLN A 55 -4.24 -9.90 -14.50
C GLN A 55 -5.22 -11.02 -14.14
N LEU A 56 -5.47 -11.95 -15.06
CA LEU A 56 -6.31 -13.12 -14.81
C LEU A 56 -5.71 -14.02 -13.73
N LEU A 57 -4.40 -14.26 -13.78
CA LEU A 57 -3.68 -15.06 -12.79
C LEU A 57 -3.69 -14.40 -11.41
N LYS A 58 -3.45 -13.09 -11.34
CA LYS A 58 -3.58 -12.31 -10.10
C LYS A 58 -4.97 -12.47 -9.49
N ALA A 59 -6.02 -12.28 -10.27
CA ALA A 59 -7.39 -12.45 -9.78
C ALA A 59 -7.66 -13.88 -9.28
N ALA A 60 -7.20 -14.89 -10.02
CA ALA A 60 -7.37 -16.30 -9.65
C ALA A 60 -6.62 -16.66 -8.35
N LEU A 61 -5.44 -16.09 -8.11
CA LEU A 61 -4.65 -16.28 -6.88
C LEU A 61 -5.23 -15.52 -5.68
N LEU A 62 -5.67 -14.28 -5.89
CA LEU A 62 -6.18 -13.44 -4.81
C LEU A 62 -7.60 -13.83 -4.35
N ALA A 63 -8.41 -14.43 -5.23
CA ALA A 63 -9.76 -14.89 -4.87
C ALA A 63 -9.81 -15.84 -3.67
N PRO A 64 -9.10 -16.98 -3.65
CA PRO A 64 -9.07 -17.86 -2.47
C PRO A 64 -8.38 -17.21 -1.27
N PHE A 65 -7.39 -16.35 -1.50
CA PHE A 65 -6.73 -15.60 -0.43
C PHE A 65 -7.71 -14.69 0.31
N HIS A 66 -8.55 -13.93 -0.40
CA HIS A 66 -9.56 -13.08 0.21
C HIS A 66 -10.61 -13.89 0.98
N GLN A 67 -11.02 -15.06 0.46
CA GLN A 67 -11.94 -15.95 1.17
C GLN A 67 -11.33 -16.51 2.46
N MET A 68 -10.05 -16.90 2.42
CA MET A 68 -9.32 -17.33 3.61
C MET A 68 -9.24 -16.22 4.66
N VAL A 69 -8.89 -14.99 4.25
CA VAL A 69 -8.83 -13.84 5.16
C VAL A 69 -10.22 -13.56 5.76
N ALA A 70 -11.27 -13.54 4.94
CA ALA A 70 -12.64 -13.33 5.39
C ALA A 70 -13.06 -14.37 6.43
N LEU A 71 -12.74 -15.65 6.22
CA LEU A 71 -12.97 -16.71 7.18
C LEU A 71 -12.18 -16.51 8.47
N GLN A 72 -10.91 -16.11 8.39
CA GLN A 72 -10.10 -15.85 9.59
C GLN A 72 -10.66 -14.68 10.40
N CYS A 73 -11.15 -13.63 9.74
CA CYS A 73 -11.80 -12.49 10.38
C CYS A 73 -13.02 -12.89 11.22
N THR A 74 -13.74 -13.98 10.90
CA THR A 74 -14.87 -14.42 11.74
C THR A 74 -14.44 -14.93 13.12
N TYR A 75 -13.16 -15.21 13.32
CA TYR A 75 -12.59 -15.70 14.58
C TYR A 75 -11.71 -14.68 15.30
N VAL A 76 -11.47 -13.53 14.68
CA VAL A 76 -10.69 -12.44 15.27
C VAL A 76 -11.67 -11.47 15.94
N GLN A 77 -11.44 -11.16 17.22
CA GLN A 77 -12.19 -10.10 17.92
C GLN A 77 -11.74 -8.73 17.40
N ASP A 78 -12.68 -7.80 17.26
CA ASP A 78 -12.41 -6.42 16.85
C ASP A 78 -11.62 -6.31 15.53
N VAL A 79 -12.17 -6.88 14.46
CA VAL A 79 -11.56 -6.81 13.13
C VAL A 79 -11.57 -5.37 12.62
N GLU A 80 -10.41 -4.74 12.72
CA GLU A 80 -10.08 -3.50 12.04
C GLU A 80 -9.05 -3.76 10.95
N ASP A 81 -9.16 -3.03 9.84
CA ASP A 81 -8.12 -3.04 8.82
C ASP A 81 -6.89 -2.26 9.29
N LYS A 82 -5.89 -3.01 9.75
CA LYS A 82 -4.59 -2.48 10.23
C LYS A 82 -3.72 -1.91 9.12
N ASN A 83 -4.15 -2.09 7.88
CA ASN A 83 -3.48 -1.59 6.69
C ASN A 83 -4.34 -0.56 5.96
N ALA A 84 -5.49 -0.11 6.49
CA ALA A 84 -6.29 0.91 5.83
C ALA A 84 -5.47 2.19 5.59
N LEU A 85 -5.66 2.81 4.42
CA LEU A 85 -5.14 4.16 4.21
C LEU A 85 -5.92 5.11 5.13
N PRO A 86 -5.26 6.07 5.79
CA PRO A 86 -5.99 7.16 6.42
C PRO A 86 -6.85 7.82 5.34
N GLU A 87 -8.11 8.16 5.68
CA GLU A 87 -8.95 8.91 4.77
C GLU A 87 -8.20 10.17 4.30
N PRO A 88 -8.29 10.53 3.01
CA PRO A 88 -7.72 11.78 2.56
C PRO A 88 -8.28 12.89 3.45
N PRO A 89 -7.45 13.81 3.96
CA PRO A 89 -7.94 14.88 4.81
C PRO A 89 -9.07 15.58 4.04
N ILE A 90 -10.21 15.79 4.69
CA ILE A 90 -11.25 16.65 4.16
C ILE A 90 -10.58 18.01 3.93
N LEU A 91 -10.26 18.31 2.67
CA LEU A 91 -9.78 19.62 2.27
C LEU A 91 -10.93 20.58 2.52
N ARG A 92 -10.94 21.21 3.70
CA ARG A 92 -11.78 22.38 3.92
C ARG A 92 -11.40 23.38 2.82
N PRO A 93 -12.34 23.93 2.06
CA PRO A 93 -12.02 24.93 1.06
C PRO A 93 -11.21 26.03 1.74
N PHE A 94 -10.03 26.30 1.18
CA PHE A 94 -9.17 27.38 1.65
C PHE A 94 -9.92 28.69 1.40
N VAL A 95 -10.55 29.23 2.44
CA VAL A 95 -11.17 30.54 2.39
C VAL A 95 -10.03 31.54 2.45
N PHE A 96 -9.74 32.21 1.33
CA PHE A 96 -8.96 33.43 1.36
C PHE A 96 -9.75 34.47 2.16
N GLU A 97 -9.49 34.59 3.46
CA GLU A 97 -9.82 35.80 4.18
C GLU A 97 -9.00 36.92 3.51
N THR A 98 -9.70 37.79 2.78
CA THR A 98 -9.13 39.00 2.22
C THR A 98 -8.46 39.80 3.33
N MET A 99 -7.15 39.93 3.27
CA MET A 99 -6.38 40.83 4.12
C MET A 99 -6.97 42.25 4.03
N PRO A 100 -7.22 42.94 5.15
CA PRO A 100 -7.69 44.32 5.11
C PRO A 100 -6.64 45.22 4.43
N GLN A 101 -7.07 46.02 3.45
CA GLN A 101 -6.25 46.96 2.66
C GLN A 101 -5.72 48.17 3.46
N LYS A 102 -5.18 47.98 4.66
CA LYS A 102 -4.50 49.05 5.40
C LYS A 102 -3.11 48.59 5.81
N LEU A 103 -2.16 48.70 4.88
CA LEU A 103 -0.80 49.22 5.11
C LEU A 103 -0.05 49.27 3.77
N LEU A 104 -0.20 50.37 3.03
CA LEU A 104 0.80 50.79 2.05
C LEU A 104 1.50 52.03 2.64
N PRO A 105 2.82 52.01 2.89
CA PRO A 105 3.55 53.18 3.34
C PRO A 105 3.93 54.07 2.15
N GLY A 106 3.67 55.37 2.24
CA GLY A 106 4.18 56.36 1.29
C GLY A 106 3.16 57.43 0.90
N ALA A 107 2.96 58.40 1.80
CA ALA A 107 2.62 59.78 1.45
C ALA A 107 3.71 60.67 2.07
#